data_AF-A0A6G9YR30-F1
#
_entry.id   AF-A0A6G9YR30-F1
#
_cell.length_a   1.000
_cell.length_b   1.000
_cell.length_c   1.000
_cell.angle_alpha   90.00
_cell.angle_beta   90.00
_cell.angle_gamma   90.00
#
_symmetry.space_group_name_H-M   'P 1'
#
loop_
_entity.id
_entity.type
_entity.pdbx_description
1 polymer ?
#
loop_
_entity_poly.entity_id
_entity_poly.type
_entity_poly.pdbx_seq_one_letter_code
_entity_poly.pdbx_strand_id
1 'polypeptide(L)'
;MFHPSMREPTQSPRRVGVLAAAGLLCALPLALAANGTALASNTASLTVGPTSVPGVTVQVCVNAICVATPVVTSVTLTVTATADTPADQVTLNRSTCPDGRAGDAVDVETSITDTVVITGTVDATTANGQTITVPISQTVTVNPGPHGATVSACAS
;
A
#
# COMPACT_ATOMS: atom_id res chain seq x y z
N MET A 1 -43.26 -23.92 -37.80
CA MET A 1 -44.15 -23.42 -36.73
C MET A 1 -43.93 -21.92 -36.63
N PHE A 2 -44.75 -21.13 -37.31
CA PHE A 2 -45.91 -20.41 -36.75
C PHE A 2 -45.51 -19.32 -35.72
N HIS A 3 -45.41 -18.09 -36.25
CA HIS A 3 -45.85 -16.79 -35.69
C HIS A 3 -47.14 -16.88 -34.83
N PRO A 4 -47.65 -15.81 -34.15
CA PRO A 4 -47.10 -14.49 -33.76
C PRO A 4 -47.63 -13.97 -32.38
N SER A 5 -47.37 -12.69 -32.10
CA SER A 5 -48.33 -11.69 -31.56
C SER A 5 -48.78 -11.75 -30.09
N MET A 6 -48.61 -10.63 -29.39
CA MET A 6 -49.71 -9.73 -28.97
C MET A 6 -49.10 -8.58 -28.15
N ARG A 7 -49.10 -7.35 -28.68
CA ARG A 7 -50.18 -6.33 -28.68
C ARG A 7 -50.13 -5.43 -27.44
N GLU A 8 -49.99 -4.14 -27.74
CA GLU A 8 -50.26 -2.96 -26.91
C GLU A 8 -51.59 -3.04 -26.15
N PRO A 9 -51.74 -2.19 -25.12
CA PRO A 9 -52.55 -1.00 -25.35
C PRO A 9 -51.97 0.30 -24.77
N THR A 10 -51.88 1.30 -25.65
CA THR A 10 -52.47 2.65 -25.54
C THR A 10 -53.01 3.09 -24.17
N GLN A 11 -52.45 4.19 -23.63
CA GLN A 11 -53.28 5.25 -23.05
C GLN A 11 -52.57 6.61 -22.98
N SER A 12 -52.97 7.51 -23.89
CA SER A 12 -52.88 8.96 -23.75
C SER A 12 -53.93 9.41 -22.72
N PRO A 13 -53.67 10.41 -21.85
CA PRO A 13 -54.14 11.75 -22.19
C PRO A 13 -53.38 12.94 -21.55
N ARG A 14 -53.63 14.10 -22.17
CA ARG A 14 -53.78 15.45 -21.59
C ARG A 14 -52.51 16.27 -21.28
N ARG A 15 -52.34 17.27 -22.14
CA ARG A 15 -51.81 18.60 -21.84
C ARG A 15 -52.36 19.13 -20.51
N VAL A 16 -51.47 19.52 -19.62
CA VAL A 16 -51.68 20.63 -18.68
C VAL A 16 -50.36 21.40 -18.63
N GLY A 17 -50.37 22.64 -19.12
CA GLY A 17 -49.29 23.58 -18.86
C GLY A 17 -49.39 24.08 -17.43
N VAL A 18 -48.27 24.11 -16.71
CA VAL A 18 -48.07 24.88 -15.47
C VAL A 18 -46.60 25.31 -15.51
N LEU A 19 -46.36 26.56 -15.90
CA LEU A 19 -45.92 27.65 -15.02
C LEU A 19 -44.66 27.34 -14.20
N ALA A 20 -43.65 28.17 -14.46
CA ALA A 20 -42.43 28.34 -13.70
C ALA A 20 -42.67 28.55 -12.20
N ALA A 21 -41.79 27.98 -11.37
CA ALA A 21 -41.38 28.61 -10.12
C ALA A 21 -40.02 28.05 -9.70
N ALA A 22 -39.04 28.96 -9.61
CA ALA A 22 -37.75 28.73 -8.98
C ALA A 22 -37.93 28.32 -7.51
N GLY A 23 -37.11 27.38 -7.04
CA GLY A 23 -37.15 26.90 -5.67
C GLY A 23 -35.96 26.00 -5.38
N LEU A 24 -34.78 26.60 -5.36
CA LEU A 24 -33.53 25.99 -4.92
C LEU A 24 -33.60 25.68 -3.41
N LEU A 25 -34.12 24.51 -3.05
CA LEU A 25 -34.08 24.01 -1.68
C LEU A 25 -32.99 22.95 -1.59
N CYS A 26 -31.86 23.39 -1.02
CA CYS A 26 -30.72 22.61 -0.59
C CYS A 26 -31.13 21.25 0.00
N ALA A 27 -30.88 20.18 -0.76
CA ALA A 27 -30.73 18.84 -0.21
C ALA A 27 -29.35 18.77 0.46
N LEU A 28 -29.28 18.95 1.78
CA LEU A 28 -28.13 18.48 2.55
C LEU A 28 -28.39 17.00 2.91
N PRO A 29 -27.59 16.05 2.41
CA PRO A 29 -27.56 14.73 3.01
C PRO A 29 -26.98 14.87 4.42
N LEU A 30 -27.70 14.38 5.43
CA LEU A 30 -27.14 14.12 6.75
C LEU A 30 -26.00 13.11 6.56
N ALA A 31 -24.78 13.60 6.47
CA ALA A 31 -23.59 12.79 6.61
C ALA A 31 -23.56 12.29 8.06
N LEU A 32 -23.83 11.00 8.20
CA LEU A 32 -23.65 10.24 9.43
C LEU A 32 -22.15 10.24 9.73
N ALA A 33 -21.67 11.21 10.52
CA ALA A 33 -20.32 11.21 11.04
C ALA A 33 -20.21 10.05 12.04
N ALA A 34 -19.77 8.89 11.56
CA ALA A 34 -19.17 7.89 12.41
C ALA A 34 -17.93 8.55 13.03
N ASN A 35 -18.04 9.02 14.27
CA ASN A 35 -16.90 9.32 15.13
C ASN A 35 -16.21 7.98 15.46
N GLY A 36 -15.63 7.34 14.44
CA GLY A 36 -14.49 6.48 14.67
C GLY A 36 -13.40 7.41 15.15
N THR A 37 -13.00 7.28 16.41
CA THR A 37 -11.70 7.76 16.86
C THR A 37 -10.67 7.16 15.91
N ALA A 38 -10.26 7.90 14.88
CA ALA A 38 -9.03 7.60 14.19
C ALA A 38 -7.96 7.70 15.27
N LEU A 39 -7.48 6.55 15.74
CA LEU A 39 -6.16 6.49 16.37
C LEU A 39 -5.26 7.21 15.37
N ALA A 40 -4.69 8.34 15.78
CA ALA A 40 -3.76 9.06 14.95
C ALA A 40 -2.52 8.18 14.81
N SER A 41 -2.52 7.22 13.89
CA SER A 41 -1.40 6.32 13.67
C SER A 41 -0.21 7.13 13.19
N ASN A 42 0.98 6.78 13.69
CA ASN A 42 2.21 7.40 13.22
C ASN A 42 2.75 6.57 12.06
N THR A 43 2.85 7.19 10.88
CA THR A 43 3.26 6.52 9.65
C THR A 43 4.49 7.19 9.07
N ALA A 44 5.49 6.39 8.72
CA ALA A 44 6.67 6.80 7.99
C ALA A 44 6.80 6.00 6.70
N SER A 45 7.33 6.62 5.64
CA SER A 45 7.65 5.93 4.38
C SER A 45 9.02 6.31 3.86
N LEU A 46 9.71 5.34 3.26
CA LEU A 46 11.05 5.49 2.71
C LEU A 46 11.21 4.62 1.47
N THR A 47 11.75 5.21 0.41
CA THR A 47 12.16 4.51 -0.80
C THR A 47 13.68 4.58 -0.94
N VAL A 48 14.29 3.44 -1.24
CA VAL A 48 15.73 3.25 -1.40
C VAL A 48 16.00 2.55 -2.73
N GLY A 49 17.00 3.03 -3.48
CA GLY A 49 17.38 2.49 -4.79
C GLY A 49 17.12 3.48 -5.93
N PRO A 50 17.33 3.06 -7.21
CA PRO A 50 17.71 1.70 -7.60
C PRO A 50 19.18 1.38 -7.27
N THR A 51 19.42 0.19 -6.73
CA THR A 51 20.76 -0.36 -6.47
C THR A 51 21.05 -1.50 -7.44
N SER A 52 22.20 -1.44 -8.13
CA SER A 52 22.63 -2.50 -9.04
C SER A 52 23.06 -3.77 -8.30
N VAL A 53 22.61 -4.92 -8.81
CA VAL A 53 22.84 -6.25 -8.24
C VAL A 53 23.48 -7.13 -9.32
N PRO A 54 24.44 -8.02 -9.00
CA PRO A 54 25.27 -8.70 -10.00
C PRO A 54 24.57 -9.86 -10.75
N GLY A 55 23.34 -9.67 -11.24
CA GLY A 55 22.64 -10.70 -12.02
C GLY A 55 22.42 -11.98 -11.21
N VAL A 56 22.00 -11.84 -9.96
CA VAL A 56 21.72 -12.94 -9.03
C VAL A 56 20.30 -12.86 -8.50
N THR A 57 19.84 -13.90 -7.82
CA THR A 57 18.58 -13.86 -7.07
C THR A 57 18.69 -12.88 -5.90
N VAL A 58 17.60 -12.21 -5.57
CA VAL A 58 17.51 -11.30 -4.42
C VAL A 58 16.60 -11.92 -3.39
N GLN A 59 17.01 -11.91 -2.12
CA GLN A 59 16.17 -12.23 -0.98
C GLN A 59 15.52 -10.96 -0.46
N VAL A 60 14.20 -10.92 -0.54
CA VAL A 60 13.36 -9.91 0.09
C VAL A 60 12.95 -10.42 1.46
N CYS A 61 13.47 -9.82 2.51
CA CYS A 61 13.24 -10.22 3.89
C CYS A 61 12.55 -9.11 4.68
N VAL A 62 11.66 -9.52 5.58
CA VAL A 62 11.23 -8.71 6.72
C VAL A 62 11.59 -9.50 7.97
N ASN A 63 12.56 -9.00 8.74
CA ASN A 63 13.22 -9.75 9.81
C ASN A 63 13.71 -11.12 9.28
N ALA A 64 13.19 -12.22 9.83
CA ALA A 64 13.59 -13.59 9.47
C ALA A 64 12.75 -14.21 8.34
N ILE A 65 11.72 -13.53 7.85
CA ILE A 65 10.83 -14.07 6.81
C ILE A 65 11.28 -13.56 5.46
N CYS A 66 11.76 -14.46 4.61
CA CYS A 66 12.36 -14.12 3.32
C CYS A 66 11.63 -14.78 2.15
N VAL A 67 11.56 -14.06 1.03
CA VAL A 67 11.09 -14.55 -0.27
C VAL A 67 12.17 -14.26 -1.30
N ALA A 68 12.52 -15.26 -2.11
CA ALA A 68 13.50 -15.09 -3.17
C ALA A 68 12.83 -14.60 -4.46
N THR A 69 13.46 -13.66 -5.15
CA THR A 69 13.11 -13.25 -6.52
C THR A 69 13.85 -14.11 -7.54
N PRO A 70 13.42 -14.09 -8.81
CA PRO A 70 14.26 -14.51 -9.93
C PRO A 70 15.54 -13.67 -10.03
N VAL A 71 16.41 -14.06 -10.97
CA VAL A 71 17.67 -13.35 -11.26
C VAL A 71 17.40 -11.93 -11.77
N VAL A 72 17.98 -10.94 -11.08
CA VAL A 72 17.75 -9.51 -11.32
C VAL A 72 19.06 -8.71 -11.33
N THR A 73 19.03 -7.53 -11.96
CA THR A 73 20.16 -6.63 -12.17
C THR A 73 20.05 -5.32 -11.39
N SER A 74 18.86 -4.95 -10.95
CA SER A 74 18.65 -3.81 -10.03
C SER A 74 17.44 -4.02 -9.16
N VAL A 75 17.44 -3.39 -7.98
CA VAL A 75 16.30 -3.39 -7.05
C VAL A 75 16.03 -1.98 -6.53
N THR A 76 14.76 -1.69 -6.28
CA THR A 76 14.30 -0.52 -5.53
C THR A 76 13.37 -1.02 -4.44
N LEU A 77 13.64 -0.63 -3.20
CA LEU A 77 12.87 -1.00 -2.02
C LEU A 77 12.06 0.20 -1.53
N THR A 78 10.73 0.05 -1.46
CA THR A 78 9.83 1.03 -0.84
C THR A 78 9.20 0.42 0.40
N VAL A 79 9.29 1.11 1.54
CA VAL A 79 8.77 0.65 2.83
C VAL A 79 7.90 1.74 3.43
N THR A 80 6.77 1.34 3.99
CA THR A 80 5.91 2.16 4.83
C THR A 80 5.70 1.42 6.14
N ALA A 81 5.95 2.08 7.26
CA ALA A 81 5.74 1.54 8.59
C ALA A 81 4.72 2.40 9.33
N THR A 82 3.74 1.74 9.94
CA THR A 82 2.66 2.38 10.69
C THR A 82 2.60 1.79 12.09
N ALA A 83 2.78 2.63 13.10
CA ALA A 83 2.57 2.27 14.50
C ALA A 83 1.09 2.44 14.88
N ASP A 84 0.60 1.51 15.70
CA ASP A 84 -0.78 1.55 16.20
C ASP A 84 -0.97 2.63 17.26
N THR A 85 0.11 3.04 17.95
CA THR A 85 0.02 4.06 19.00
C THR A 85 0.40 5.46 18.50
N PRO A 86 -0.44 6.48 18.76
CA PRO A 86 -0.21 7.86 18.29
C PRO A 86 0.98 8.59 18.91
N ALA A 87 1.41 8.16 20.09
CA ALA A 87 2.49 8.81 20.82
C ALA A 87 3.89 8.39 20.30
N ASP A 88 3.94 7.34 19.48
CA ASP A 88 5.18 6.73 19.06
C ASP A 88 5.67 7.32 17.77
N GLN A 89 6.95 7.71 17.74
CA GLN A 89 7.58 8.08 16.49
C GLN A 89 8.13 6.84 15.82
N VAL A 90 7.59 6.53 14.64
CA VAL A 90 8.17 5.56 13.72
C VAL A 90 9.18 6.29 12.86
N THR A 91 10.42 5.81 12.85
CA THR A 91 11.48 6.31 11.97
C THR A 91 11.92 5.20 11.04
N LEU A 92 12.12 5.56 9.77
CA LEU A 92 12.72 4.68 8.77
C LEU A 92 14.09 5.21 8.42
N ASN A 93 15.10 4.36 8.52
CA ASN A 93 16.45 4.74 8.19
C ASN A 93 17.02 3.79 7.14
N ARG A 94 17.71 4.34 6.13
CA ARG A 94 18.41 3.51 5.14
C ARG A 94 19.53 2.76 5.86
N SER A 95 19.61 1.46 5.61
CA SER A 95 20.68 0.61 6.10
C SER A 95 21.33 -0.18 4.96
N THR A 96 22.35 -0.95 5.30
CA THR A 96 23.05 -1.81 4.36
C THR A 96 22.60 -3.24 4.54
N CYS A 97 22.57 -3.99 3.44
CA CYS A 97 22.35 -5.43 3.48
C CYS A 97 23.28 -6.13 4.49
N PRO A 98 22.76 -7.11 5.25
CA PRO A 98 23.59 -7.96 6.09
C PRO A 98 24.75 -8.56 5.29
N ASP A 99 25.90 -8.76 5.94
CA ASP A 99 27.12 -9.30 5.34
C ASP A 99 27.73 -8.48 4.19
N GLY A 100 27.28 -7.23 3.98
CA GLY A 100 27.84 -6.33 2.96
C GLY A 100 27.44 -6.69 1.52
N ARG A 101 26.35 -7.45 1.34
CA ARG A 101 25.84 -7.85 0.02
C ARG A 101 25.28 -6.65 -0.76
N ALA A 102 25.21 -6.78 -2.08
CA ALA A 102 24.57 -5.76 -2.92
C ALA A 102 23.04 -5.78 -2.74
N GLY A 103 22.42 -4.61 -2.66
CA GLY A 103 20.98 -4.46 -2.49
C GLY A 103 20.61 -3.27 -1.62
N ASP A 104 19.37 -3.22 -1.18
CA ASP A 104 18.84 -2.16 -0.33
C ASP A 104 18.27 -2.72 0.97
N ALA A 105 18.47 -2.00 2.07
CA ALA A 105 17.86 -2.32 3.36
C ALA A 105 17.36 -1.05 4.05
N VAL A 106 16.34 -1.24 4.89
CA VAL A 106 15.69 -0.20 5.69
C VAL A 106 15.48 -0.75 7.08
N ASP A 107 15.94 0.00 8.08
CA ASP A 107 15.62 -0.27 9.47
C ASP A 107 14.39 0.54 9.89
N VAL A 108 13.53 -0.12 10.64
CA VAL A 108 12.33 0.43 11.26
C VAL A 108 12.61 0.57 12.74
N GLU A 109 12.49 1.80 13.23
CA GLU A 109 12.77 2.15 14.62
C GLU A 109 11.54 2.80 15.25
N THR A 110 11.32 2.50 16.53
CA THR A 110 10.26 3.09 17.35
C THR A 110 10.84 3.66 18.64
N SER A 111 10.16 4.65 19.21
CA SER A 111 10.55 5.25 20.49
C SER A 111 10.21 4.39 21.73
N ILE A 112 9.24 3.48 21.62
CA ILE A 112 8.89 2.47 22.63
C ILE A 112 8.61 1.12 21.94
N THR A 113 8.30 0.08 22.72
CA THR A 113 7.88 -1.21 22.15
C THR A 113 6.46 -1.08 21.62
N ASP A 114 6.28 -1.28 20.31
CA ASP A 114 4.96 -1.20 19.67
C ASP A 114 4.77 -2.28 18.59
N THR A 115 3.51 -2.52 18.23
CA THR A 115 3.14 -3.29 17.05
C THR A 115 3.14 -2.37 15.84
N VAL A 116 4.00 -2.69 14.88
CA VAL A 116 4.18 -1.93 13.65
C VAL A 116 3.74 -2.77 12.46
N VAL A 117 2.87 -2.18 11.65
CA VAL A 117 2.48 -2.73 10.36
C VAL A 117 3.47 -2.21 9.32
N ILE A 118 4.26 -3.11 8.75
CA ILE A 118 5.22 -2.85 7.69
C ILE A 118 4.60 -3.29 6.36
N THR A 119 4.46 -2.34 5.44
CA THR A 119 4.03 -2.59 4.07
C THR A 119 5.05 -2.03 3.10
N GLY A 120 5.02 -2.49 1.85
CA GLY A 120 5.98 -2.01 0.87
C GLY A 120 6.02 -2.82 -0.41
N THR A 121 7.00 -2.50 -1.24
CA THR A 121 7.29 -3.21 -2.47
C THR A 121 8.79 -3.29 -2.72
N VAL A 122 9.23 -4.37 -3.34
CA VAL A 122 10.52 -4.44 -4.01
C VAL A 122 10.27 -4.51 -5.50
N ASP A 123 10.69 -3.48 -6.22
CA ASP A 123 10.70 -3.46 -7.66
C ASP A 123 12.08 -3.90 -8.16
N ALA A 124 12.14 -5.09 -8.74
CA ALA A 124 13.36 -5.70 -9.21
C ALA A 124 13.36 -5.79 -10.74
N THR A 125 14.43 -5.33 -11.38
CA THR A 125 14.56 -5.37 -12.85
C THR A 125 15.41 -6.56 -13.25
N THR A 126 14.93 -7.37 -14.19
CA THR A 126 15.68 -8.50 -14.77
C THR A 126 16.70 -8.01 -15.80
N ALA A 127 17.63 -8.90 -16.20
CA ALA A 127 18.60 -8.60 -17.27
C ALA A 127 17.93 -8.23 -18.61
N ASN A 128 16.69 -8.66 -18.84
CA ASN A 128 15.92 -8.35 -20.05
C ASN A 128 15.13 -7.02 -19.94
N GLY A 129 15.31 -6.26 -18.85
CA GLY A 129 14.62 -4.99 -18.61
C GLY A 129 13.19 -5.12 -18.07
N GLN A 130 12.71 -6.33 -17.78
CA GLN A 130 11.40 -6.54 -17.17
C GLN A 130 11.45 -6.21 -15.68
N THR A 131 10.47 -5.45 -15.17
CA THR A 131 10.27 -5.21 -13.73
C THR A 131 9.37 -6.26 -13.12
N ILE A 132 9.77 -6.78 -11.96
CA ILE A 132 9.03 -7.69 -11.10
C ILE A 132 8.78 -6.96 -9.79
N THR A 133 7.52 -6.90 -9.36
CA THR A 133 7.15 -6.28 -8.07
C THR A 133 6.85 -7.37 -7.05
N VAL A 134 7.55 -7.34 -5.92
CA VAL A 134 7.32 -8.22 -4.78
C VAL A 134 6.66 -7.41 -3.66
N PRO A 135 5.39 -7.66 -3.32
CA PRO A 135 4.74 -6.95 -2.23
C PRO A 135 5.28 -7.39 -0.87
N ILE A 136 5.36 -6.44 0.05
CA ILE A 136 5.71 -6.65 1.45
C ILE A 136 4.48 -6.29 2.29
N SER A 137 4.08 -7.18 3.18
CA SER A 137 3.06 -6.92 4.20
C SER A 137 3.30 -7.83 5.38
N GLN A 138 3.70 -7.24 6.51
CA GLN A 138 3.94 -7.94 7.76
C GLN A 138 3.56 -7.07 8.95
N THR A 139 3.14 -7.72 10.03
CA THR A 139 2.94 -7.09 11.33
C THR A 139 4.00 -7.62 12.28
N VAL A 140 4.78 -6.72 12.88
CA VAL A 140 5.91 -7.09 13.74
C VAL A 140 5.88 -6.26 15.01
N THR A 141 6.25 -6.88 16.13
CA THR A 141 6.51 -6.13 17.36
C THR A 141 7.94 -5.59 17.30
N VAL A 142 8.08 -4.28 17.34
CA VAL A 142 9.34 -3.55 17.26
C VAL A 142 9.70 -3.09 18.66
N ASN A 143 10.90 -3.43 19.13
CA ASN A 143 11.41 -2.91 20.40
C ASN A 143 12.16 -1.59 20.15
N PRO A 144 12.20 -0.69 21.14
CA PRO A 144 12.85 0.59 20.98
C PRO A 144 14.37 0.43 20.89
N GLY A 145 14.97 1.21 20.01
CA GLY A 145 16.39 1.19 19.72
C GLY A 145 16.70 1.13 18.23
N PRO A 146 17.99 1.26 17.87
CA PRO A 146 18.42 1.12 16.49
C PRO A 146 18.19 -0.31 16.02
N HIS A 147 17.67 -0.48 14.81
CA HIS A 147 17.36 -1.79 14.19
C HIS A 147 16.22 -2.58 14.88
N GLY A 148 15.12 -1.91 15.23
CA GLY A 148 13.97 -2.60 15.85
C GLY A 148 13.33 -3.66 14.95
N ALA A 149 13.21 -3.39 13.64
CA ALA A 149 12.96 -4.38 12.59
C ALA A 149 13.71 -3.99 11.32
N THR A 150 14.04 -4.96 10.47
CA THR A 150 14.77 -4.71 9.22
C THR A 150 14.00 -5.27 8.03
N VAL A 151 13.85 -4.44 7.00
CA VAL A 151 13.34 -4.83 5.69
C VAL A 151 14.49 -4.76 4.70
N SER A 152 14.72 -5.82 3.94
CA SER A 152 15.88 -5.87 3.06
C SER A 152 15.58 -6.57 1.74
N ALA A 153 16.18 -6.10 0.66
CA ALA A 153 16.19 -6.71 -0.66
C ALA A 153 17.66 -6.89 -1.09
N CYS A 154 18.25 -8.01 -0.67
CA CYS A 154 19.69 -8.25 -0.79
C CYS A 154 20.01 -9.42 -1.72
N ALA A 155 21.12 -9.33 -2.46
CA ALA A 155 21.67 -10.44 -3.22
C ALA A 155 21.83 -11.70 -2.35
N SER A 156 21.37 -12.85 -2.86
CA SER A 156 21.51 -14.15 -2.19
C SER A 156 22.88 -14.79 -2.40
#